data_AF-A0A950EHJ7-F1
#
_entry.id   AF-A0A950EHJ7-F1
#
_cell.length_a   1.000
_cell.length_b   1.000
_cell.length_c   1.000
_cell.angle_alpha   90.00
_cell.angle_beta   90.00
_cell.angle_gamma   90.00
#
_symmetry.space_group_name_H-M   'P 1'
#
loop_
_entity.id
_entity.type
_entity.pdbx_description
1 polymer ?
#
loop_
_entity_poly.entity_id
_entity_poly.type
_entity_poly.pdbx_seq_one_letter_code
_entity_poly.pdbx_strand_id
1 'polypeptide(L)' 'LNEEDTKLGDAIRIGKEEGMQDFTESLRQLVVAGKVERSTAFEVAPNVEALKMALKGITIAQPGIL' A
#
# COMPACT_ATOMS: atom_id res chain seq x y z
N LEU A 1 23.14 13.32 -1.89
CA LEU A 1 21.91 12.99 -2.67
C LEU A 1 21.28 11.66 -2.22
N ASN A 2 21.43 11.21 -0.96
CA ASN A 2 20.95 9.88 -0.52
C ASN A 2 20.45 9.85 0.94
N GLU A 3 19.67 10.83 1.39
CA GLU A 3 19.15 10.83 2.79
C GLU A 3 17.66 11.18 2.94
N GLU A 4 16.89 11.36 1.85
CA GLU A 4 15.51 11.88 1.96
C GLU A 4 14.37 10.88 1.66
N ASP A 5 14.64 9.66 1.18
CA ASP A 5 13.56 8.75 0.74
C ASP A 5 12.89 7.95 1.86
N THR A 6 13.53 7.78 3.03
CA THR A 6 12.96 6.95 4.11
C THR A 6 11.67 7.56 4.67
N LYS A 7 11.53 8.89 4.64
CA LYS A 7 10.35 9.62 5.13
C LYS A 7 9.19 9.63 4.13
N LEU A 8 9.45 9.33 2.86
CA LEU A 8 8.44 9.39 1.81
C LEU A 8 7.34 8.36 2.02
N GLY A 9 7.71 7.13 2.40
CA GLY A 9 6.74 6.06 2.68
C GLY A 9 5.82 6.39 3.85
N ASP A 10 6.35 7.09 4.87
CA ASP A 10 5.56 7.54 6.01
C ASP A 10 4.66 8.72 5.63
N ALA A 11 5.18 9.69 4.88
CA ALA A 11 4.40 10.81 4.37
C ALA A 11 3.21 10.36 3.51
N ILE A 12 3.40 9.39 2.60
CA ILE A 12 2.33 8.84 1.76
C ILE A 12 1.24 8.16 2.61
N ARG A 13 1.63 7.46 3.69
CA ARG A 13 0.64 6.84 4.60
C ARG A 13 -0.11 7.87 5.43
N ILE A 14 0.58 8.90 5.93
CA ILE A 14 -0.04 9.99 6.71
C ILE A 14 -1.01 10.79 5.84
N GLY A 15 -0.58 11.16 4.63
CA GLY A 15 -1.39 11.91 3.67
C GLY A 15 -2.50 11.10 2.99
N LYS A 16 -2.82 9.89 3.48
CA LYS A 16 -3.86 9.04 2.87
C LYS A 16 -5.23 9.72 2.81
N GLU A 17 -5.57 10.48 3.85
CA GLU A 17 -6.82 11.26 3.90
C GLU A 17 -6.80 12.46 2.96
N GLU A 18 -5.60 12.94 2.59
CA GLU A 18 -5.38 14.02 1.62
C GLU A 18 -5.26 13.49 0.18
N GLY A 19 -5.52 12.19 -0.03
CA GLY A 19 -5.50 11.55 -1.35
C GLY A 19 -4.15 10.94 -1.73
N MET A 20 -3.15 10.92 -0.84
CA MET A 20 -1.93 10.16 -1.07
C MET A 20 -2.24 8.67 -1.02
N GLN A 21 -1.67 7.92 -1.96
CA GLN A 21 -1.96 6.51 -2.08
C GLN A 21 -0.70 5.76 -2.48
N ASP A 22 -0.36 4.74 -1.70
CA ASP A 22 0.70 3.84 -2.08
C ASP A 22 0.23 2.84 -3.15
N PHE A 23 1.20 2.22 -3.81
CA PHE A 23 0.91 1.31 -4.91
C PHE A 23 0.21 0.02 -4.44
N THR A 24 0.45 -0.42 -3.20
CA THR A 24 -0.21 -1.59 -2.62
C THR A 24 -1.71 -1.34 -2.42
N GLU A 25 -2.08 -0.17 -1.89
CA GLU A 25 -3.48 0.25 -1.76
C GLU A 25 -4.17 0.41 -3.11
N SER A 26 -3.43 0.90 -4.11
CA SER A 26 -3.93 1.01 -5.50
C SER A 26 -4.29 -0.36 -6.07
N LEU A 27 -3.38 -1.35 -5.96
CA LEU A 27 -3.63 -2.71 -6.40
C LEU A 27 -4.79 -3.36 -5.63
N ARG A 28 -4.85 -3.17 -4.31
CA ARG A 28 -5.96 -3.64 -3.48
C ARG A 28 -7.31 -3.11 -3.98
N GLN A 29 -7.42 -1.81 -4.22
CA GLN A 29 -8.67 -1.20 -4.69
C GLN A 29 -9.09 -1.73 -6.06
N LEU A 30 -8.14 -1.89 -6.99
CA LEU A 30 -8.42 -2.45 -8.31
C LEU A 30 -8.92 -3.89 -8.24
N VAL A 31 -8.33 -4.72 -7.38
CA VAL A 31 -8.76 -6.11 -7.15
C VAL A 31 -10.13 -6.17 -6.49
N VAL A 32 -10.38 -5.35 -5.47
CA VAL A 32 -11.67 -5.31 -4.77
C VAL A 32 -12.78 -4.80 -5.68
N ALA A 33 -12.48 -3.84 -6.56
CA ALA A 33 -13.41 -3.34 -7.58
C ALA A 33 -13.60 -4.31 -8.76
N GLY A 34 -12.93 -5.48 -8.77
CA GLY A 34 -13.02 -6.46 -9.85
C GLY A 34 -12.40 -6.01 -11.17
N LYS A 35 -11.56 -4.96 -11.15
CA LYS A 35 -10.90 -4.42 -12.35
C LYS A 35 -9.63 -5.18 -12.72
N VAL A 36 -9.01 -5.88 -11.76
CA VAL A 36 -7.78 -6.66 -11.92
C VAL A 36 -7.93 -7.98 -11.18
N GLU A 37 -7.44 -9.07 -11.78
CA GLU A 37 -7.41 -10.38 -11.12
C GLU A 37 -6.35 -10.42 -10.01
N ARG A 38 -6.59 -11.20 -8.95
CA ARG A 38 -5.64 -11.37 -7.84
C ARG A 38 -4.27 -11.86 -8.32
N SER A 39 -4.24 -12.83 -9.23
CA SER A 39 -3.02 -13.35 -9.86
C SER A 39 -2.18 -12.24 -10.48
N THR A 40 -2.78 -11.45 -11.38
CA THR A 40 -2.13 -10.32 -12.05
C THR A 40 -1.63 -9.28 -11.05
N ALA A 41 -2.42 -8.97 -10.02
CA ALA A 41 -2.01 -8.02 -9.00
C ALA A 41 -0.81 -8.51 -8.18
N PHE A 42 -0.71 -9.82 -7.91
CA PHE A 42 0.44 -10.40 -7.20
C PHE A 42 1.72 -10.44 -8.05
N GLU A 43 1.61 -10.59 -9.37
CA GLU A 43 2.78 -10.57 -10.26
C GLU A 43 3.46 -9.21 -10.32
N VAL A 44 2.69 -8.12 -10.20
CA VAL A 44 3.20 -6.74 -10.30
C VAL A 44 3.38 -6.05 -8.96
N ALA A 45 2.99 -6.69 -7.85
CA ALA A 45 3.07 -6.11 -6.52
C ALA A 45 4.54 -5.93 -6.09
N PRO A 46 4.94 -4.74 -5.62
CA PRO A 46 6.26 -4.50 -5.05
C PRO A 46 6.52 -5.35 -3.80
N ASN A 47 5.45 -5.68 -3.07
CA ASN A 47 5.45 -6.62 -1.96
C ASN A 47 4.15 -7.42 -1.95
N VAL A 48 4.23 -8.67 -2.39
CA VAL A 48 3.10 -9.60 -2.47
C VAL A 48 2.48 -9.86 -1.10
N GLU A 49 3.29 -9.94 -0.03
CA GLU A 49 2.79 -10.22 1.32
C GLU A 49 1.99 -9.04 1.88
N ALA A 50 2.50 -7.81 1.70
CA ALA A 50 1.77 -6.60 2.07
C ALA A 50 0.42 -6.52 1.34
N LEU A 51 0.38 -6.84 0.03
CA LEU A 51 -0.88 -6.86 -0.73
C LEU A 51 -1.84 -7.95 -0.24
N LYS A 52 -1.35 -9.15 0.09
CA LYS A 52 -2.18 -10.21 0.69
C LYS A 52 -2.79 -9.78 2.02
N MET A 53 -2.02 -9.11 2.88
CA MET A 53 -2.52 -8.59 4.16
C MET A 53 -3.57 -7.49 3.94
N ALA A 54 -3.31 -6.56 3.02
CA ALA A 54 -4.23 -5.49 2.66
C ALA A 54 -5.56 -6.05 2.09
N LEU A 55 -5.50 -7.10 1.25
CA LEU A 55 -6.69 -7.81 0.73
C LEU A 55 -7.47 -8.55 1.80
N LYS A 56 -6.82 -9.02 2.87
CA LYS A 56 -7.48 -9.60 4.05
C LYS A 56 -8.10 -8.55 4.99
N GLY A 57 -7.98 -7.26 4.66
CA GLY A 57 -8.45 -6.17 5.51
C GLY A 57 -7.57 -5.94 6.75
N ILE A 58 -6.37 -6.52 6.79
CA ILE A 58 -5.42 -6.31 7.86
C ILE A 58 -4.55 -5.12 7.47
N THR A 59 -4.91 -3.94 7.94
CA THR A 59 -4.01 -2.78 7.94
C THR A 59 -3.05 -2.93 9.11
N ILE A 60 -1.76 -3.18 8.85
CA ILE A 60 -0.74 -3.08 9.88
C ILE A 60 -0.65 -1.59 10.25
N ALA A 61 -1.40 -1.17 11.28
CA ALA A 61 -1.11 0.06 11.98
C ALA A 61 0.17 -0.18 12.77
N GLN A 62 1.32 0.12 12.15
CA GLN A 62 2.57 0.15 12.91
C GLN A 62 2.39 1.25 13.97
N PRO A 63 2.60 0.96 15.26
CA PRO A 63 2.30 1.91 16.32
C PRO A 63 3.10 3.18 16.04
N GLY A 64 2.36 4.25 15.75
CA GLY A 64 2.93 5.56 15.51
C GLY A 64 3.77 5.95 16.71
N ILE A 65 5.00 6.36 16.45
CA ILE A 65 5.80 7.09 17.41
C ILE A 65 4.98 8.34 17.77
N LEU A 66 4.51 8.40 19.02
CA LEU A 66 4.04 9.60 19.70
C LEU A 66 5.25 10.45 20.10
#